data_AF-A0A401WWE2-F1
#
_entry.id   AF-A0A401WWE2-F1
#
_cell.length_a   1.000
_cell.length_b   1.000
_cell.length_c   1.000
_cell.angle_alpha   90.00
_cell.angle_beta   90.00
_cell.angle_gamma   90.00
#
_symmetry.space_group_name_H-M   'P 1'
#
loop_
_entity.id
_entity.type
_entity.pdbx_description
1 polymer ?
#
loop_
_entity_poly.entity_id
_entity_poly.type
_entity_poly.pdbx_seq_one_letter_code
_entity_poly.pdbx_strand_id
1 'polypeptide(L)'
;MNDQSEGKYIIGNVSFDDKIVGFWGEDCADGRYLPSRFNSEAEAQAAISECVAETEQAYKDGYMSSPSSADDFKALDSTDPIITAMILETFPDLAQEGPGASPEDQPSP
;
A
#
# COMPACT_ATOMS: atom_id res chain seq x y z
N MET A 1 9.80 13.16 -11.93
CA MET A 1 8.50 13.78 -11.60
C MET A 1 7.52 12.64 -11.40
N ASN A 2 7.30 12.26 -10.15
CA ASN A 2 6.08 11.61 -9.71
C ASN A 2 6.02 11.88 -8.20
N ASP A 3 5.15 12.80 -7.82
CA ASP A 3 4.77 13.09 -6.43
C ASP A 3 3.95 11.89 -5.92
N GLN A 4 4.60 10.73 -5.69
CA GLN A 4 3.93 9.56 -5.11
C GLN A 4 3.49 9.79 -3.66
N SER A 5 3.93 10.90 -3.03
CA SER A 5 3.54 11.28 -1.67
C SER A 5 2.07 11.72 -1.54
N GLU A 6 1.38 12.09 -2.63
CA GLU A 6 0.05 12.72 -2.57
C GLU A 6 -1.14 11.84 -2.98
N GLY A 7 -0.92 10.60 -3.41
CA GLY A 7 -2.02 9.74 -3.88
C GLY A 7 -3.03 9.40 -2.78
N LYS A 8 -4.31 9.67 -3.04
CA LYS A 8 -5.42 9.47 -2.09
C LYS A 8 -5.85 8.00 -1.96
N TYR A 9 -5.64 7.20 -2.99
CA TYR A 9 -6.10 5.81 -3.02
C TYR A 9 -4.95 4.86 -2.77
N ILE A 10 -5.23 3.75 -2.08
CA ILE A 10 -4.29 2.66 -1.84
C ILE A 10 -4.95 1.32 -2.15
N ILE A 11 -4.17 0.25 -2.23
CA ILE A 11 -4.69 -1.10 -2.47
C ILE A 11 -4.55 -1.93 -1.19
N GLY A 12 -5.66 -2.48 -0.73
CA GLY A 12 -5.71 -3.41 0.40
C GLY A 12 -5.89 -4.85 -0.06
N ASN A 13 -5.19 -5.78 0.59
CA ASN A 13 -5.39 -7.21 0.43
C ASN A 13 -6.61 -7.64 1.25
N VAL A 14 -7.51 -8.37 0.63
CA VAL A 14 -8.77 -8.80 1.20
C VAL A 14 -8.67 -10.28 1.54
N SER A 15 -9.03 -10.64 2.77
CA SER A 15 -9.19 -12.03 3.19
C SER A 15 -10.55 -12.58 2.75
N PHE A 16 -10.72 -13.90 2.87
CA PHE A 16 -11.96 -14.59 2.53
C PHE A 16 -13.23 -14.05 3.26
N ASP A 17 -13.07 -13.37 4.39
CA ASP A 17 -14.16 -12.74 5.17
C ASP A 17 -14.38 -11.25 4.80
N ASP A 18 -13.94 -10.80 3.63
CA ASP A 18 -14.01 -9.40 3.19
C ASP A 18 -13.23 -8.40 4.07
N LYS A 19 -12.36 -8.88 4.96
CA LYS A 19 -11.53 -8.04 5.83
C LYS A 19 -10.22 -7.67 5.16
N ILE A 20 -9.82 -6.41 5.30
CA ILE A 20 -8.49 -5.94 4.90
C ILE A 20 -7.46 -6.55 5.85
N VAL A 21 -6.49 -7.28 5.31
CA VAL A 21 -5.43 -7.98 6.08
C VAL A 21 -4.03 -7.42 5.83
N GLY A 22 -3.91 -6.49 4.88
CA GLY A 22 -2.66 -5.81 4.57
C GLY A 22 -2.87 -4.81 3.44
N PHE A 23 -1.81 -4.09 3.10
CA PHE A 23 -1.81 -3.10 2.03
C PHE A 23 -0.62 -3.31 1.12
N TRP A 24 -0.76 -2.87 -0.13
CA TRP A 24 0.36 -2.80 -1.05
C TRP A 24 1.30 -1.69 -0.61
N GLY A 25 2.58 -2.00 -0.63
CA GLY A 25 3.64 -1.05 -0.32
C GLY A 25 4.89 -1.32 -1.12
N GLU A 26 5.74 -0.32 -1.18
CA GLU A 26 6.98 -0.29 -1.94
C GLU A 26 8.15 0.14 -1.05
N ASP A 27 9.30 -0.49 -1.26
CA ASP A 27 10.56 -0.08 -0.66
C ASP A 27 11.05 1.21 -1.32
N CYS A 28 11.14 2.26 -0.52
CA CYS A 28 11.68 3.55 -0.96
C CYS A 28 13.21 3.52 -1.00
N ALA A 29 13.81 4.39 -1.81
CA ALA A 29 15.27 4.51 -1.93
C ALA A 29 15.98 4.88 -0.61
N ASP A 30 15.24 5.43 0.34
CA ASP A 30 15.64 5.78 1.71
C ASP A 30 15.58 4.57 2.68
N GLY A 31 15.15 3.39 2.22
CA GLY A 31 15.05 2.16 3.02
C GLY A 31 13.77 2.03 3.83
N ARG A 32 12.85 3.00 3.72
CA ARG A 32 11.50 2.94 4.31
C ARG A 32 10.55 2.11 3.45
N TYR A 33 9.66 1.36 4.10
CA TYR A 33 8.53 0.70 3.44
C TYR A 33 7.29 1.58 3.57
N LEU A 34 6.76 2.05 2.45
CA LEU A 34 5.62 2.98 2.41
C LEU A 34 4.48 2.39 1.57
N PRO A 35 3.22 2.76 1.83
CA PRO A 35 2.11 2.29 1.01
C PRO A 35 2.21 2.83 -0.41
N SER A 36 1.87 2.00 -1.38
CA SER A 36 1.72 2.44 -2.76
C SER A 36 0.45 3.27 -2.89
N ARG A 37 0.61 4.51 -3.36
CA ARG A 37 -0.45 5.52 -3.45
C ARG A 37 -0.81 5.85 -4.89
N PHE A 38 -2.09 6.03 -5.15
CA PHE A 38 -2.67 6.30 -6.46
C PHE A 38 -3.52 7.58 -6.42
N ASN A 39 -3.53 8.35 -7.50
CA ASN A 39 -4.26 9.63 -7.54
C ASN A 39 -5.77 9.43 -7.72
N SER A 40 -6.18 8.28 -8.24
CA SER A 40 -7.59 7.94 -8.48
C SER A 40 -7.88 6.47 -8.19
N GLU A 41 -9.15 6.18 -7.87
CA GLU A 41 -9.64 4.81 -7.72
C GLU A 41 -9.44 4.00 -9.00
N ALA A 42 -9.61 4.63 -10.17
CA ALA A 42 -9.40 4.00 -11.46
C ALA A 42 -7.95 3.58 -11.70
N GLU A 43 -6.97 4.37 -11.27
CA GLU A 43 -5.55 4.00 -11.33
C GLU A 43 -5.23 2.84 -10.38
N ALA A 44 -5.76 2.86 -9.16
CA ALA A 44 -5.61 1.74 -8.23
C ALA A 44 -6.25 0.46 -8.80
N GLN A 45 -7.43 0.55 -9.41
CA GLN A 45 -8.10 -0.58 -10.04
C GLN A 45 -7.36 -1.10 -11.28
N ALA A 46 -6.73 -0.21 -12.04
CA ALA A 46 -5.89 -0.59 -13.18
C ALA A 46 -4.66 -1.36 -12.70
N ALA A 47 -4.01 -0.92 -11.61
CA ALA A 47 -2.88 -1.63 -11.01
C ALA A 47 -3.28 -3.01 -10.46
N ILE A 48 -4.45 -3.13 -9.83
CA ILE A 48 -5.01 -4.44 -9.44
C ILE A 48 -5.17 -5.35 -10.67
N SER A 49 -5.75 -4.82 -11.74
CA SER A 49 -6.01 -5.60 -12.96
C SER A 49 -4.73 -6.06 -13.64
N GLU A 50 -3.69 -5.21 -13.65
CA GLU A 50 -2.37 -5.54 -14.15
C GLU A 50 -1.74 -6.68 -13.33
N CYS A 51 -1.74 -6.57 -12.00
CA CYS A 51 -1.22 -7.61 -11.12
C CYS A 51 -1.94 -8.95 -11.30
N VAL A 52 -3.27 -8.93 -11.41
CA VAL A 52 -4.06 -10.14 -11.69
C VAL A 52 -3.61 -10.77 -13.01
N ALA A 53 -3.51 -9.98 -14.08
CA ALA A 53 -3.07 -10.49 -15.38
C ALA A 53 -1.64 -11.08 -15.33
N GLU A 54 -0.72 -10.44 -14.60
CA GLU A 54 0.64 -10.95 -14.39
C GLU A 54 0.65 -12.27 -13.61
N THR A 55 -0.13 -12.39 -12.53
CA THR A 55 -0.23 -13.64 -11.76
C THR A 55 -0.93 -14.75 -12.53
N GLU A 56 -1.92 -14.44 -13.36
CA GLU A 56 -2.53 -15.38 -14.31
C GLU A 56 -1.52 -15.91 -15.32
N GLN A 57 -0.67 -15.04 -15.86
CA GLN A 57 0.37 -15.43 -16.78
C GLN A 57 1.43 -16.29 -16.07
N ALA A 58 1.88 -15.89 -14.88
CA ALA A 58 2.82 -16.65 -14.06
C ALA A 58 2.28 -18.05 -13.67
N TYR A 59 0.98 -18.16 -13.41
CA TYR A 59 0.31 -19.45 -13.19
C TYR A 59 0.33 -20.32 -14.45
N LYS A 60 -0.01 -19.75 -15.62
CA LYS A 60 0.04 -20.47 -16.92
C LYS A 60 1.45 -20.95 -17.26
N ASP A 61 2.45 -20.17 -16.91
CA ASP A 61 3.88 -20.49 -17.13
C ASP A 61 4.44 -21.45 -16.07
N GLY A 62 3.65 -21.81 -15.05
CA GLY A 62 4.03 -22.78 -14.01
C GLY A 62 4.93 -22.22 -12.90
N TYR A 63 5.06 -20.89 -12.80
CA TYR A 63 5.81 -20.23 -11.72
C TYR A 63 5.00 -20.08 -10.43
N MET A 64 3.67 -20.19 -10.50
CA MET A 64 2.78 -20.11 -9.36
C MET A 64 1.84 -21.30 -9.29
N SER A 65 1.40 -21.65 -8.07
CA SER A 65 0.42 -22.72 -7.85
C SER A 65 -1.03 -22.27 -8.08
N SER A 66 -1.28 -20.96 -8.02
CA SER A 66 -2.59 -20.35 -8.22
C SER A 66 -2.41 -18.85 -8.52
N PRO A 67 -3.21 -18.26 -9.44
CA PRO A 67 -3.19 -16.83 -9.69
C PRO A 67 -3.96 -16.07 -8.61
N SER A 68 -3.71 -14.76 -8.52
CA SER A 68 -4.54 -13.86 -7.72
C SER A 68 -5.81 -13.48 -8.47
N SER A 69 -6.91 -13.22 -7.76
CA SER A 69 -8.16 -12.68 -8.30
C SER A 69 -8.26 -11.18 -8.04
N ALA A 70 -9.05 -10.48 -8.85
CA ALA A 70 -9.39 -9.08 -8.59
C ALA A 70 -10.15 -8.92 -7.25
N ASP A 71 -10.92 -9.94 -6.84
CA ASP A 71 -11.65 -9.95 -5.57
C ASP A 71 -10.74 -10.04 -4.33
N ASP A 72 -9.48 -10.45 -4.51
CA ASP A 72 -8.48 -10.50 -3.43
C ASP A 72 -7.97 -9.09 -3.06
N PHE A 73 -8.36 -8.06 -3.82
CA PHE A 73 -7.88 -6.70 -3.64
C PHE A 73 -9.02 -5.68 -3.65
N LYS A 74 -8.85 -4.59 -2.89
CA LYS A 74 -9.75 -3.43 -2.93
C LYS A 74 -8.96 -2.15 -3.03
N ALA A 75 -9.39 -1.26 -3.93
CA ALA A 75 -8.99 0.14 -3.90
C ALA A 75 -9.70 0.83 -2.73
N LEU A 76 -8.95 1.50 -1.88
CA LEU A 76 -9.42 2.10 -0.64
C LEU A 76 -9.03 3.57 -0.58
N ASP A 77 -9.92 4.38 -0.05
CA ASP A 77 -9.68 5.80 0.22
C ASP A 77 -8.83 5.92 1.49
N SER A 78 -7.60 6.42 1.37
CA SER A 78 -6.68 6.57 2.51
C SER A 78 -7.09 7.69 3.50
N THR A 79 -8.08 8.52 3.14
CA THR A 79 -8.65 9.55 4.02
C THR A 79 -9.79 9.04 4.89
N ASP A 80 -10.28 7.81 4.63
CA ASP A 80 -11.21 7.16 5.54
C ASP A 80 -10.49 6.89 6.88
N PRO A 81 -11.05 7.32 8.03
CA PRO A 81 -10.34 7.25 9.30
C PRO A 81 -10.01 5.83 9.75
N ILE A 82 -10.80 4.83 9.34
CA ILE A 82 -10.53 3.42 9.64
C ILE A 82 -9.34 2.96 8.80
N ILE A 83 -9.36 3.27 7.51
CA ILE A 83 -8.25 2.95 6.60
C ILE A 83 -6.97 3.67 7.02
N THR A 84 -7.03 4.96 7.37
CA THR A 84 -5.88 5.73 7.89
C THR A 84 -5.28 5.05 9.12
N ALA A 85 -6.10 4.62 10.09
CA ALA A 85 -5.59 3.93 11.28
C ALA A 85 -4.86 2.64 10.91
N MET A 86 -5.45 1.83 10.02
CA MET A 86 -4.83 0.59 9.55
C MET A 86 -3.53 0.83 8.76
N ILE A 87 -3.46 1.90 7.96
CA ILE A 87 -2.22 2.31 7.28
C ILE A 87 -1.14 2.63 8.30
N LEU A 88 -1.43 3.41 9.33
CA LEU A 88 -0.45 3.79 10.34
C LEU A 88 0.03 2.59 11.18
N GLU A 89 -0.85 1.60 11.40
CA GLU A 89 -0.46 0.33 12.04
C GLU A 89 0.45 -0.52 11.13
N THR A 90 0.22 -0.50 9.81
CA THR A 90 0.98 -1.30 8.83
C THR A 90 2.31 -0.64 8.44
N PHE A 91 2.33 0.69 8.39
CA PHE A 91 3.45 1.52 7.95
C PHE A 91 3.79 2.54 9.05
N PRO A 92 4.46 2.10 10.14
CA PRO A 92 4.77 2.97 11.27
C PRO A 92 5.68 4.14 10.91
N ASP A 93 6.50 4.01 9.86
CA ASP A 93 7.33 5.08 9.30
C ASP A 93 6.52 6.34 8.90
N LEU A 94 5.26 6.17 8.46
CA LEU A 94 4.39 7.31 8.15
C LEU A 94 3.99 8.12 9.40
N ALA A 95 3.90 7.47 10.56
CA ALA A 95 3.61 8.15 11.81
C ALA A 95 4.79 9.02 12.28
N GLN A 96 6.00 8.75 11.79
CA GLN A 96 7.21 9.50 12.15
C GLN A 96 7.39 10.80 11.35
N GLU A 97 6.65 10.99 10.24
CA GLU A 97 6.62 12.23 9.44
C GLU A 97 5.65 13.30 10.00
N GLY A 98 5.25 13.18 11.27
CA GLY A 98 4.59 14.28 11.98
C GLY A 98 5.51 15.51 12.08
N PRO A 99 4.96 16.75 12.12
CA PRO A 99 5.76 17.97 12.28
C PRO A 99 6.39 17.99 13.68
N GLY A 100 7.56 17.38 13.84
CA GLY A 100 8.20 17.29 15.15
C GLY A 100 9.45 16.41 15.26
N ALA A 101 9.84 15.63 14.25
CA ALA A 101 11.09 14.86 14.32
C ALA A 101 12.30 15.68 13.83
N SER A 102 12.51 16.88 14.36
CA SER A 102 13.85 17.48 14.33
C SER A 102 14.72 16.75 15.37
N PRO A 103 15.90 16.21 15.02
CA PRO A 103 16.78 15.52 15.96
C PRO A 103 17.46 16.43 17.02
N GLU A 104 16.96 17.65 17.25
CA GLU A 104 17.67 18.69 18.00
C GLU A 104 17.44 18.68 19.52
N ASP A 105 16.68 17.74 20.09
CA ASP A 105 16.37 17.73 21.54
C ASP A 105 16.82 16.46 22.26
N GLN A 106 18.00 15.92 21.92
CA GLN A 106 18.72 15.07 22.88
C GLN A 106 19.56 15.98 23.79
N PRO A 107 19.24 16.09 25.10
CA PRO A 107 20.20 16.64 26.04
C PRO A 107 21.39 15.67 26.10
N SER A 108 22.53 16.11 25.58
CA SER A 108 23.80 15.39 25.74
C SER A 108 24.09 15.16 27.22
N PRO A 109 24.53 13.95 27.63
CA PRO A 109 25.01 13.69 28.99
C PRO A 109 26.33 14.42 29.30
#